data_AF-A0A1V5LSZ7-F1
#
_entry.id   AF-A0A1V5LSZ7-F1
#
_cell.length_a   1.000
_cell.length_b   1.000
_cell.length_c   1.000
_cell.angle_alpha   90.00
_cell.angle_beta   90.00
_cell.angle_gamma   90.00
#
_symmetry.space_group_name_H-M   'P 1'
#
loop_
_entity.id
_entity.type
_entity.pdbx_description
1 polymer ?
#
loop_
_entity_poly.entity_id
_entity_poly.type
_entity_poly.pdbx_seq_one_letter_code
_entity_poly.pdbx_strand_id
1 'polypeptide(L)'
;MRILYTTRTIYDGMYLASDGFYDGTPLEIVLAMKRTTVFGERMPLNQYIAFHRDRLKRLHGVEIPLTGDTPEVLATSFLNALITLGVVTRWRDNTPEGENDHE
;
A
#
# COMPACT_ATOMS: atom_id res chain seq x y z
N MET A 1 12.05 2.07 -0.77
CA MET A 1 10.99 2.74 0.01
C MET A 1 10.47 1.72 1.01
N ARG A 2 10.10 2.16 2.22
CA ARG A 2 9.47 1.32 3.22
C ARG A 2 8.07 1.82 3.54
N ILE A 3 7.09 0.92 3.54
CA ILE A 3 5.74 1.22 4.03
C ILE A 3 5.43 0.34 5.23
N LEU A 4 4.72 0.92 6.20
CA LEU A 4 4.04 0.16 7.24
C LEU A 4 2.58 0.00 6.81
N TYR A 5 2.17 -1.25 6.68
CA TYR A 5 0.79 -1.65 6.52
C TYR A 5 0.27 -2.13 7.87
N THR A 6 -0.62 -1.36 8.51
CA THR A 6 -1.26 -1.75 9.77
C THR A 6 -2.74 -2.05 9.56
N THR A 7 -3.20 -3.23 9.97
CA THR A 7 -4.59 -3.71 10.00
C THR A 7 -5.50 -2.91 10.92
N ARG A 8 -5.04 -1.81 11.55
CA ARG A 8 -5.98 -0.81 12.09
C ARG A 8 -6.99 -0.33 11.03
N THR A 9 -6.65 -0.48 9.75
CA THR A 9 -7.58 -0.48 8.62
C THR A 9 -8.09 -1.90 8.32
N ILE A 10 -8.90 -2.45 9.24
CA ILE A 10 -9.83 -3.56 8.91
C ILE A 10 -10.84 -2.97 7.93
N TYR A 11 -10.55 -3.06 6.64
CA TYR A 11 -11.52 -2.69 5.61
C TYR A 11 -12.40 -3.88 5.30
N ASP A 12 -13.52 -3.97 6.02
CA ASP A 12 -14.62 -4.91 5.76
C ASP A 12 -14.17 -6.39 5.85
N GLY A 13 -13.51 -6.73 6.96
CA GLY A 13 -13.16 -8.11 7.33
C GLY A 13 -12.15 -8.84 6.44
N MET A 14 -11.70 -8.20 5.35
CA MET A 14 -10.66 -8.73 4.46
C MET A 14 -9.31 -8.12 4.79
N TYR A 15 -8.34 -8.98 5.07
CA TYR A 15 -6.93 -8.62 5.08
C TYR A 15 -6.53 -8.24 3.65
N LEU A 16 -6.37 -6.94 3.38
CA LEU A 16 -5.87 -6.46 2.07
C LEU A 16 -4.37 -6.78 1.88
N ALA A 17 -3.69 -7.15 2.97
CA ALA A 17 -2.34 -7.67 3.03
C ALA A 17 -2.09 -8.17 4.47
N SER A 18 -1.07 -9.02 4.70
CA SER A 18 -0.61 -9.27 6.06
C SER A 18 -0.12 -7.97 6.70
N ASP A 19 -0.39 -7.80 7.99
CA ASP A 19 0.30 -6.80 8.80
C ASP A 19 1.81 -6.89 8.61
N GLY A 20 2.44 -5.73 8.45
CA GLY A 20 3.89 -5.67 8.44
C GLY A 20 4.50 -4.57 7.60
N PHE A 21 5.81 -4.65 7.53
CA PHE A 21 6.63 -3.77 6.73
C PHE A 21 6.80 -4.36 5.33
N TYR A 22 6.62 -3.51 4.32
CA TYR A 22 6.96 -3.82 2.94
C TYR A 22 8.08 -2.90 2.49
N ASP A 23 9.14 -3.51 1.98
CA ASP A 23 10.37 -2.85 1.55
C ASP A 23 10.61 -3.13 0.07
N GLY A 24 10.93 -2.08 -0.69
CA GLY A 24 11.28 -2.19 -2.10
C GLY A 24 10.89 -0.97 -2.94
N THR A 25 10.87 -1.18 -4.24
CA THR A 25 10.24 -0.29 -5.22
C THR A 25 8.71 -0.34 -5.08
N PRO A 26 7.97 0.67 -5.57
CA PRO A 26 6.51 0.63 -5.55
C PRO A 26 5.92 -0.64 -6.18
N LEU A 27 6.52 -1.12 -7.28
CA LEU A 27 6.08 -2.35 -7.93
C LEU A 27 6.29 -3.58 -7.04
N GLU A 28 7.48 -3.74 -6.45
CA GLU A 28 7.77 -4.87 -5.55
C GLU A 28 6.84 -4.89 -4.33
N ILE A 29 6.57 -3.72 -3.76
CA ILE A 29 5.66 -3.57 -2.63
C ILE A 29 4.24 -4.00 -3.01
N VAL A 30 3.71 -3.50 -4.13
CA VAL A 30 2.35 -3.86 -4.58
C VAL A 30 2.26 -5.35 -4.95
N LEU A 31 3.31 -5.92 -5.53
CA LEU A 31 3.39 -7.37 -5.79
C LEU A 31 3.43 -8.18 -4.49
N ALA A 32 4.11 -7.70 -3.45
CA ALA A 32 4.13 -8.34 -2.15
C ALA A 32 2.76 -8.28 -1.48
N MET A 33 2.08 -7.12 -1.49
CA MET A 33 0.70 -6.97 -0.99
C MET A 33 -0.26 -7.92 -1.73
N LYS A 34 -0.14 -8.00 -3.06
CA LYS A 34 -0.91 -8.91 -3.91
C LYS A 34 -0.72 -10.37 -3.50
N ARG A 35 0.51 -10.80 -3.20
CA ARG A 35 0.81 -12.17 -2.76
C ARG A 35 0.24 -12.51 -1.38
N THR A 36 0.09 -11.52 -0.50
CA THR A 36 -0.45 -11.70 0.85
C THR A 36 -1.97 -11.51 0.93
N THR A 37 -2.62 -11.13 -0.17
CA THR A 37 -4.09 -11.00 -0.26
C THR A 37 -4.71 -12.33 -0.72
N VAL A 38 -5.78 -12.77 -0.04
CA VAL A 38 -6.47 -14.07 -0.28
C VAL A 38 -6.76 -14.38 -1.76
N PHE A 39 -7.15 -13.37 -2.56
CA PHE A 39 -7.44 -13.54 -3.99
C PHE A 39 -6.36 -12.96 -4.90
N GLY A 40 -5.41 -12.22 -4.33
CA GLY A 40 -4.45 -11.42 -5.08
C GLY A 40 -3.45 -12.28 -5.84
N GLU A 41 -3.03 -13.42 -5.30
CA GLU A 41 -2.04 -14.30 -5.94
C GLU A 41 -2.43 -14.69 -7.37
N ARG A 42 -3.70 -15.05 -7.59
CA ARG A 42 -4.22 -15.50 -8.89
C ARG A 42 -4.66 -14.38 -9.83
N MET A 43 -4.74 -13.16 -9.33
CA MET A 43 -5.23 -12.01 -10.08
C MET A 43 -4.08 -11.36 -10.88
N PRO A 44 -4.30 -10.86 -12.10
CA PRO A 44 -3.36 -9.96 -12.76
C PRO A 44 -3.15 -8.66 -11.95
N LEU A 45 -1.97 -8.03 -12.05
CA LEU A 45 -1.66 -6.82 -11.27
C LEU A 45 -2.65 -5.67 -11.54
N ASN A 46 -3.00 -5.45 -12.81
CA ASN A 46 -3.97 -4.41 -13.19
C ASN A 46 -5.37 -4.69 -12.60
N GLN A 47 -5.81 -5.95 -12.58
CA GLN A 47 -7.08 -6.33 -11.97
C GLN A 47 -7.04 -6.18 -10.44
N TYR A 48 -5.91 -6.52 -9.80
CA TYR A 48 -5.70 -6.31 -8.37
C TYR A 48 -5.83 -4.84 -8.01
N ILE A 49 -5.14 -3.96 -8.73
CA ILE A 49 -5.20 -2.51 -8.51
C ILE A 49 -6.62 -1.96 -8.78
N ALA A 50 -7.27 -2.40 -9.87
CA ALA A 50 -8.64 -1.98 -10.20
C ALA A 50 -9.65 -2.42 -9.12
N PHE A 51 -9.52 -3.64 -8.60
CA PHE A 51 -10.34 -4.14 -7.50
C PHE A 51 -10.25 -3.23 -6.26
N HIS A 52 -9.04 -2.84 -5.87
CA HIS A 52 -8.83 -1.94 -4.74
C HIS A 52 -9.37 -0.53 -5.01
N ARG A 53 -9.17 0.02 -6.20
CA ARG A 53 -9.73 1.32 -6.60
C ARG A 53 -11.26 1.31 -6.49
N ASP A 54 -11.92 0.33 -7.09
CA ASP A 54 -13.37 0.25 -7.11
C ASP A 54 -13.93 0.00 -5.70
N ARG A 55 -13.20 -0.75 -4.86
CA ARG A 55 -13.54 -0.92 -3.43
C ARG A 55 -13.41 0.39 -2.65
N LEU A 56 -12.33 1.15 -2.83
CA LEU A 56 -12.13 2.44 -2.17
C LEU A 56 -13.20 3.46 -2.58
N LYS A 57 -13.59 3.48 -3.86
CA LYS A 57 -14.72 4.28 -4.34
C LYS A 57 -16.04 3.89 -3.67
N ARG A 58 -16.34 2.59 -3.58
CA ARG A 58 -17.57 2.10 -2.94
C ARG A 58 -17.64 2.39 -1.45
N LEU A 59 -16.54 2.19 -0.72
CA LEU A 59 -16.53 2.31 0.75
C LEU A 59 -16.35 3.74 1.25
N HIS A 60 -15.64 4.59 0.50
CA HIS A 60 -15.28 5.95 0.95
C HIS A 60 -15.82 7.06 0.05
N GLY A 61 -16.44 6.71 -1.08
CA GLY A 61 -16.80 7.71 -2.09
C GLY A 61 -15.58 8.35 -2.77
N VAL A 62 -14.38 7.79 -2.58
CA VAL A 62 -13.12 8.36 -3.09
C VAL A 62 -12.78 7.72 -4.43
N GLU A 63 -12.68 8.55 -5.46
CA GLU A 63 -12.16 8.14 -6.76
C GLU A 63 -10.65 8.37 -6.80
N ILE A 64 -9.90 7.28 -6.95
CA ILE A 64 -8.44 7.35 -7.06
C ILE A 64 -8.07 7.47 -8.54
N PRO A 65 -7.47 8.59 -8.97
CA PRO A 65 -6.93 8.70 -10.31
C PRO A 65 -5.69 7.80 -10.41
N LEU A 66 -5.82 6.72 -11.19
CA LEU A 66 -4.68 5.89 -11.55
C LEU A 66 -4.09 6.39 -12.87
N THR A 67 -2.77 6.44 -12.94
CA THR A 67 -2.03 6.95 -14.10
C THR A 67 -0.95 5.96 -14.53
N GLY A 68 -0.69 5.93 -15.83
CA GLY A 68 0.45 5.20 -16.42
C GLY A 68 0.08 3.84 -16.99
N ASP A 69 0.75 3.50 -18.10
CA ASP A 69 0.49 2.29 -18.87
C ASP A 69 1.50 1.16 -18.57
N THR A 70 2.52 1.44 -17.75
CA THR A 70 3.48 0.42 -17.31
C THR A 70 3.18 -0.05 -15.89
N PRO A 71 3.54 -1.29 -15.52
CA PRO A 71 3.38 -1.81 -14.16
C PRO A 71 3.99 -0.90 -13.08
N GLU A 72 5.14 -0.30 -13.36
CA GLU A 72 5.88 0.56 -12.44
C GLU A 72 5.14 1.86 -12.15
N VAL A 73 4.66 2.54 -13.21
CA VAL A 73 3.94 3.81 -13.05
C VAL A 73 2.59 3.56 -12.39
N LEU A 74 1.90 2.49 -12.78
CA LEU A 74 0.62 2.12 -12.19
C LEU A 74 0.75 1.78 -10.70
N ALA A 75 1.74 0.96 -10.33
CA ALA A 75 2.01 0.62 -8.93
C ALA A 75 2.41 1.84 -8.10
N THR A 76 3.21 2.76 -8.68
CA THR A 76 3.59 4.02 -8.04
C THR A 76 2.38 4.91 -7.78
N SER A 77 1.52 5.09 -8.79
CA SER A 77 0.29 5.88 -8.71
C SER A 77 -0.66 5.31 -7.66
N PHE A 78 -0.89 3.99 -7.70
CA PHE A 78 -1.73 3.28 -6.73
C PHE A 78 -1.21 3.43 -5.29
N LEU A 79 0.08 3.17 -5.07
CA LEU A 79 0.64 3.20 -3.73
C LEU A 79 0.65 4.62 -3.14
N ASN A 80 0.94 5.64 -3.96
CA ASN A 80 0.83 7.03 -3.54
C ASN A 80 -0.61 7.39 -3.12
N ALA A 81 -1.61 6.88 -3.84
CA ALA A 81 -3.00 7.11 -3.44
C ALA A 81 -3.34 6.47 -2.10
N LEU A 82 -2.89 5.23 -1.85
CA LEU A 82 -3.07 4.58 -0.55
C LEU A 82 -2.42 5.37 0.59
N ILE A 83 -1.26 5.97 0.34
CA ILE A 83 -0.56 6.83 1.31
C ILE A 83 -1.35 8.11 1.58
N THR A 84 -1.80 8.80 0.53
CA THR A 84 -2.58 10.04 0.64
C THR A 84 -3.89 9.83 1.40
N LEU A 85 -4.50 8.66 1.23
CA LEU A 85 -5.74 8.29 1.92
C LEU A 85 -5.53 7.75 3.34
N GLY A 86 -4.27 7.65 3.81
CA GLY A 86 -3.94 7.11 5.12
C GLY A 86 -4.22 5.62 5.27
N VAL A 87 -4.37 4.88 4.16
CA VAL A 87 -4.56 3.43 4.16
C VAL A 87 -3.24 2.72 4.50
N VAL A 88 -2.13 3.26 4.00
CA VAL A 88 -0.78 2.81 4.31
C VAL A 88 0.07 4.00 4.74
N THR A 89 1.02 3.79 5.62
CA THR A 89 1.90 4.85 6.10
C THR A 89 3.28 4.65 5.50
N ARG A 90 3.85 5.70 4.90
CA ARG A 90 5.29 5.67 4.61
C ARG A 90 6.03 5.61 5.92
N TRP A 91 6.81 4.55 6.10
CA TRP A 91 7.73 4.50 7.22
C TRP A 91 8.80 5.55 6.97
N ARG A 92 8.90 6.54 7.86
CA ARG A 92 10.07 7.41 7.90
C ARG A 92 11.10 6.70 8.77
N ASP A 93 12.33 6.59 8.29
CA ASP A 93 13.48 6.35 9.14
C ASP A 93 13.72 7.58 10.02
N ASN A 94 12.81 7.84 10.95
CA ASN A 94 13.07 8.69 12.10
C ASN A 94 13.37 7.76 13.28
N THR A 95 14.47 7.03 13.17
CA THR A 95 15.30 6.84 14.36
C THR A 95 15.93 8.22 14.59
N PRO A 96 15.78 8.86 15.76
CA PRO A 96 16.69 9.95 16.09
C PRO A 96 18.09 9.37 16.05
N GLU A 97 18.89 9.76 15.06
CA GLU A 97 20.34 9.62 15.16
C GLU A 97 20.78 10.53 16.31
N GLY A 98 21.10 9.92 17.45
CA GLY A 98 21.78 10.57 18.57
C GLY A 98 20.91 11.47 19.45
N GLU A 99 20.44 10.92 20.55
CA GLU A 99 20.80 11.52 21.84
C GLU A 99 21.92 10.64 22.42
N ASN A 100 23.15 10.98 22.06
CA ASN A 100 24.29 10.68 22.93
C ASN A 100 24.12 11.55 24.18
N ASP A 101 24.29 10.91 25.33
CA ASP A 101 24.77 11.44 26.60
C ASP A 101 24.66 12.96 26.82
N HIS A 102 23.76 13.36 27.72
CA HIS A 102 24.05 14.46 28.64
C HIS A 102 23.55 14.12 30.05
N GLU A 103 24.55 13.76 30.86
CA GLU A 103 24.73 13.92 32.33
C GLU A 103 23.78 13.21 33.32
#